data_AF-A0A060WMV1-F1
#
_entry.id   AF-A0A060WMV1-F1
#
_cell.length_a   1.000
_cell.length_b   1.000
_cell.length_c   1.000
_cell.angle_alpha   90.00
_cell.angle_beta   90.00
_cell.angle_gamma   90.00
#
_symmetry.space_group_name_H-M   'P 1'
#
loop_
_entity.id
_entity.type
_entity.pdbx_description
1 polymer ?
#
loop_
_entity_poly.entity_id
_entity_poly.type
_entity_poly.pdbx_seq_one_letter_code
_entity_poly.pdbx_strand_id
1 'polypeptide(L)' 'MMIAVEQQKAQFEAQVHTFTDVCWDKCMDKPSSKLDSRTDTCLASCVERFIDATLTITNRFTHMAQKGGMH' A
#
# COMPACT_ATOMS: atom_id res chain seq x y z
N MET A 1 23.72 12.52 -6.97
CA MET A 1 22.63 11.85 -7.70
C MET A 1 22.39 10.41 -7.24
N MET A 2 23.44 9.57 -7.02
CA MET A 2 23.26 8.19 -6.54
C MET A 2 22.46 8.04 -5.23
N ILE A 3 22.71 8.90 -4.22
CA ILE A 3 22.00 8.83 -2.93
C ILE A 3 20.48 8.97 -3.07
N ALA A 4 20.01 9.84 -3.98
CA ALA A 4 18.57 10.03 -4.19
C ALA A 4 17.89 8.79 -4.79
N VAL A 5 18.59 8.09 -5.69
CA VAL A 5 18.09 6.85 -6.30
C VAL A 5 18.00 5.73 -5.27
N GLU A 6 19.05 5.56 -4.45
CA GLU A 6 19.04 4.58 -3.36
C GLU A 6 17.94 4.88 -2.33
N GLN A 7 17.70 6.16 -2.03
CA GLN A 7 16.63 6.56 -1.12
C GLN A 7 15.23 6.26 -1.70
N GLN A 8 15.00 6.52 -2.99
CA GLN A 8 13.74 6.15 -3.64
C GLN A 8 13.52 4.64 -3.65
N LYS A 9 14.58 3.86 -3.89
CA LYS A 9 14.52 2.40 -3.83
C LYS A 9 14.16 1.91 -2.42
N ALA A 10 14.81 2.44 -1.38
CA ALA A 10 14.52 2.07 0.01
C ALA A 10 13.07 2.40 0.41
N GLN A 11 12.54 3.55 -0.05
CA GLN A 11 11.13 3.92 0.16
C GLN A 11 10.17 2.96 -0.54
N PHE A 12 10.47 2.58 -1.78
CA PHE A 12 9.67 1.60 -2.51
C PHE A 12 9.69 0.23 -1.82
N GLU A 13 10.86 -0.25 -1.39
CA GLU A 13 10.99 -1.52 -0.65
C GLU A 13 10.17 -1.48 0.65
N ALA A 14 10.24 -0.39 1.42
CA ALA A 14 9.42 -0.22 2.63
C ALA A 14 7.91 -0.28 2.34
N GLN A 15 7.47 0.26 1.21
CA GLN A 15 6.07 0.19 0.79
C GLN A 15 5.68 -1.24 0.39
N VAL A 16 6.55 -1.95 -0.33
CA VAL A 16 6.36 -3.37 -0.67
C VAL A 16 6.27 -4.23 0.60
N HIS A 17 7.12 -4.00 1.60
CA HIS A 17 7.04 -4.67 2.90
C HIS A 17 5.70 -4.41 3.60
N THR A 18 5.25 -3.15 3.62
CA THR A 18 3.94 -2.79 4.20
C THR A 18 2.79 -3.52 3.50
N PHE A 19 2.79 -3.57 2.16
CA PHE A 19 1.78 -4.31 1.40
C PHE A 19 1.85 -5.80 1.68
N THR A 20 3.06 -6.36 1.76
CA THR A 20 3.27 -7.78 2.06
C THR A 20 2.64 -8.12 3.40
N ASP A 21 2.96 -7.39 4.47
CA ASP A 21 2.45 -7.68 5.82
C ASP A 21 0.91 -7.59 5.86
N VAL A 22 0.35 -6.49 5.35
CA VAL A 22 -1.09 -6.26 5.40
C VAL A 22 -1.86 -7.26 4.54
N CYS A 23 -1.42 -7.48 3.30
CA CYS A 23 -2.15 -8.35 2.38
C CYS A 23 -1.91 -9.83 2.68
N TRP A 24 -0.79 -10.19 3.29
CA TRP A 24 -0.57 -11.53 3.83
C TRP A 24 -1.65 -11.89 4.85
N ASP A 25 -1.83 -11.05 5.88
CA ASP A 25 -2.82 -11.26 6.93
C ASP A 25 -4.28 -11.30 6.42
N LYS A 26 -4.56 -10.67 5.27
CA LYS A 26 -5.92 -10.62 4.69
C LYS A 26 -6.21 -11.74 3.71
N CYS A 27 -5.22 -12.18 2.94
CA CYS A 27 -5.43 -13.07 1.80
C CYS A 27 -4.86 -14.46 1.99
N MET A 28 -3.81 -14.63 2.81
CA MET A 28 -3.16 -15.91 3.02
C MET A 28 -3.77 -16.66 4.20
N ASP A 29 -4.57 -17.69 3.92
CA ASP A 29 -5.07 -18.63 4.93
C ASP A 29 -4.06 -19.76 5.17
N LYS A 30 -3.78 -20.56 4.13
CA LYS A 30 -2.84 -21.70 4.21
C LYS A 30 -1.75 -21.56 3.15
N PRO A 31 -0.49 -21.35 3.56
CA PRO A 31 0.63 -21.34 2.64
C PRO A 31 0.73 -22.66 1.86
N SER A 32 0.96 -22.54 0.56
CA SER A 32 1.11 -23.66 -0.38
C SER A 32 2.34 -23.39 -1.25
N SER A 33 2.84 -24.40 -1.96
CA SER A 33 3.96 -24.24 -2.90
C SER A 33 3.63 -23.35 -4.10
N LYS A 34 2.34 -23.09 -4.34
CA LYS A 34 1.84 -22.18 -5.37
C LYS A 34 0.63 -21.40 -4.84
N LEU A 35 0.49 -20.16 -5.30
CA LEU A 35 -0.74 -19.40 -5.08
C LEU A 35 -1.87 -20.01 -5.91
N ASP A 36 -3.00 -20.29 -5.29
CA ASP A 36 -4.23 -20.58 -6.03
C ASP A 36 -4.82 -19.30 -6.62
N SER A 37 -5.72 -19.44 -7.60
CA SER A 37 -6.31 -18.30 -8.32
C SER A 37 -7.05 -17.32 -7.40
N ARG A 38 -7.64 -17.83 -6.30
CA ARG A 38 -8.36 -17.01 -5.32
C ARG A 38 -7.38 -16.14 -4.54
N THR A 39 -6.29 -16.72 -4.09
CA THR A 39 -5.26 -16.05 -3.31
C THR A 39 -4.53 -15.02 -4.16
N ASP A 40 -4.19 -15.36 -5.40
CA ASP A 40 -3.59 -14.45 -6.37
C ASP A 40 -4.49 -13.22 -6.63
N THR A 41 -5.78 -13.46 -6.93
CA THR A 41 -6.76 -12.38 -7.12
C THR A 41 -6.93 -11.52 -5.87
N CYS A 42 -6.96 -12.15 -4.68
CA CYS A 42 -7.08 -11.44 -3.41
C CYS A 42 -5.89 -10.50 -3.19
N LEU A 43 -4.66 -10.97 -3.39
CA LEU A 43 -3.45 -10.18 -3.22
C LEU A 43 -3.44 -8.97 -4.15
N ALA A 44 -3.76 -9.17 -5.44
CA ALA A 44 -3.86 -8.07 -6.41
C ALA A 44 -4.89 -7.01 -5.97
N SER A 45 -6.11 -7.46 -5.65
CA SER A 45 -7.19 -6.57 -5.16
C SER A 45 -6.84 -5.90 -3.83
N CYS A 46 -6.11 -6.57 -2.94
CA CYS A 46 -5.72 -6.02 -1.65
C CYS A 46 -4.76 -4.84 -1.80
N VAL A 47 -3.74 -4.99 -2.65
CA VAL A 47 -2.77 -3.91 -2.92
C VAL A 47 -3.47 -2.72 -3.57
N GLU A 48 -4.28 -2.94 -4.60
CA GLU A 48 -5.06 -1.88 -5.25
C GLU A 48 -5.94 -1.12 -4.24
N ARG A 49 -6.71 -1.85 -3.43
CA ARG A 49 -7.58 -1.26 -2.41
C ARG A 49 -6.81 -0.52 -1.32
N PHE A 50 -5.64 -1.00 -0.93
CA PHE A 50 -4.81 -0.31 0.06
C PHE A 50 -4.37 1.06 -0.46
N ILE A 51 -3.94 1.12 -1.71
CA ILE A 51 -3.52 2.37 -2.37
C ILE A 51 -4.72 3.33 -2.46
N ASP A 52 -5.87 2.85 -2.95
CA ASP A 52 -7.09 3.65 -3.09
C ASP A 52 -7.57 4.21 -1.76
N ALA A 53 -7.59 3.38 -0.71
CA ALA A 53 -7.96 3.80 0.64
C ALA A 53 -6.99 4.85 1.19
N THR A 54 -5.69 4.62 1.03
CA THR A 54 -4.64 5.55 1.50
C THR A 54 -4.76 6.90 0.81
N LEU A 55 -4.96 6.91 -0.52
CA LEU A 55 -5.14 8.13 -1.31
C LEU A 55 -6.42 8.86 -0.91
N THR A 56 -7.53 8.13 -0.73
CA THR A 56 -8.83 8.70 -0.33
C THR A 56 -8.72 9.39 1.03
N ILE A 57 -8.09 8.73 2.01
CA ILE A 57 -7.88 9.26 3.35
C ILE A 57 -6.97 10.49 3.29
N THR A 58 -5.84 10.38 2.59
CA THR A 58 -4.87 11.48 2.45
C THR A 58 -5.50 12.70 1.79
N ASN A 59 -6.22 12.53 0.69
CA ASN A 59 -6.89 13.62 -0.02
C ASN A 59 -7.92 14.32 0.86
N ARG A 60 -8.69 13.55 1.64
CA ARG A 60 -9.66 14.12 2.60
C ARG A 60 -8.95 14.96 3.66
N PHE A 61 -7.85 14.47 4.22
CA PHE A 61 -7.06 15.23 5.19
C PHE A 61 -6.46 16.51 4.60
N THR A 62 -5.86 16.43 3.41
CA THR A 62 -5.31 17.60 2.70
C THR A 62 -6.39 18.66 2.47
N HIS A 63 -7.58 18.26 2.02
CA HIS A 63 -8.69 19.17 1.80
C HIS A 63 -9.20 19.80 3.11
N MET A 64 -9.22 19.06 4.23
CA MET A 64 -9.55 19.62 5.54
C MET A 64 -8.49 20.61 6.03
N ALA A 65 -7.20 20.30 5.89
CA ALA A 65 -6.09 21.17 6.29
C ALA A 65 -6.08 22.49 5.51
N GLN A 66 -6.35 22.45 4.20
CA GLN A 66 -6.48 23.65 3.36
C GLN A 66 -7.63 24.55 3.82
N LYS A 67 -8.77 23.96 4.22
CA LYS A 67 -9.92 24.73 4.75
C LYS A 67 -9.70 25.28 6.15
N GLY A 68 -8.92 24.58 6.99
CA GLY A 68 -8.59 25.01 8.35
C GLY A 68 -7.51 26.10 8.43
N GLY A 69 -6.70 26.29 7.39
CA GLY A 69 -5.67 27.35 7.31
C GLY A 69 -6.15 28.69 6.74
N MET A 70 -7.45 28.83 6.45
CA MET A 70 -8.09 30.08 5.98
C MET A 70 -8.86 30.81 7.11
N HIS A 71 -8.44 30.64 8.37
CA HIS A 71 -8.91 31.44 9.51
C HIS A 71 -7.73 32.00 10.29
#